data_AF-A0A176QCS9-F1
#
_entry.id   AF-A0A176QCS9-F1
#
_cell.length_a   1.000
_cell.length_b   1.000
_cell.length_c   1.000
_cell.angle_alpha   90.00
_cell.angle_beta   90.00
_cell.angle_gamma   90.00
#
_symmetry.space_group_name_H-M   'P 1'
#
loop_
_entity.id
_entity.type
_entity.pdbx_description
1 polymer ?
#
loop_
_entity_poly.entity_id
_entity_poly.type
_entity_poly.pdbx_seq_one_letter_code
_entity_poly.pdbx_strand_id
1 'polypeptide(L)'
;MVVSAVLRHRPHPRRREIVSLFAAATCDVTAKTDAYFDSAAQTLGAALLLAAAKGERSMLDVHRWVRQPDDREPEDLLIAAGEDSASVDVESARTKTPKQRDGIYGSAENLLSWLRNPSLIPWITPDEGWVEFSPERCVRSTDTLHLLSTEGPGGLARVCPPRPRW
;
A
#
# COMPACT_ATOMS: atom_id res chain seq x y z
N MET A 1 -26.07 -27.73 -13.36
CA MET A 1 -26.28 -26.71 -14.40
C MET A 1 -26.02 -25.36 -13.74
N VAL A 2 -24.93 -24.70 -14.15
CA VAL A 2 -24.38 -23.48 -13.57
C VAL A 2 -25.26 -22.29 -13.93
N VAL A 3 -25.67 -21.46 -12.95
CA VAL A 3 -26.22 -20.12 -13.23
C VAL A 3 -25.51 -19.09 -12.35
N SER A 4 -24.54 -18.46 -13.01
CA SER A 4 -23.92 -17.16 -12.81
C SER A 4 -24.71 -16.12 -12.00
N ALA A 5 -24.08 -15.51 -11.00
CA ALA A 5 -24.46 -14.21 -10.45
C ALA A 5 -23.31 -13.56 -9.66
N VAL A 6 -22.22 -13.15 -10.32
CA VAL A 6 -21.29 -12.17 -9.74
C VAL A 6 -21.77 -10.79 -10.17
N LEU A 7 -22.49 -10.15 -9.27
CA LEU A 7 -22.95 -8.77 -9.38
C LEU A 7 -21.74 -7.82 -9.35
N ARG A 8 -21.46 -7.23 -10.53
CA ARG A 8 -20.76 -5.96 -10.73
C ARG A 8 -20.92 -5.03 -9.53
N HIS A 9 -19.85 -4.82 -8.76
CA HIS A 9 -19.82 -3.81 -7.72
C HIS A 9 -19.62 -2.42 -8.34
N ARG A 10 -20.58 -1.54 -8.09
CA ARG A 10 -20.59 -0.15 -8.55
C ARG A 10 -19.51 0.67 -7.80
N PRO A 11 -18.87 1.66 -8.45
CA PRO A 11 -17.92 2.53 -7.76
C PRO A 11 -18.66 3.48 -6.80
N HIS A 12 -18.37 3.38 -5.51
CA HIS A 12 -18.90 4.30 -4.48
C HIS A 12 -17.83 5.33 -4.06
N PRO A 13 -18.20 6.61 -3.85
CA PRO A 13 -17.28 7.74 -3.68
C PRO A 13 -16.48 7.78 -2.36
N ARG A 14 -16.71 6.85 -1.42
CA ARG A 14 -16.02 6.79 -0.11
C ARG A 14 -14.64 6.13 -0.14
N ARG A 15 -14.21 5.55 -1.27
CA ARG A 15 -12.92 4.84 -1.37
C ARG A 15 -11.68 5.75 -1.37
N ARG A 16 -11.82 7.02 -1.76
CA ARG A 16 -10.67 7.96 -1.83
C ARG A 16 -10.10 8.34 -0.47
N GLU A 17 -10.95 8.52 0.54
CA GLU A 17 -10.51 8.93 1.88
C GLU A 17 -9.67 7.87 2.60
N ILE A 18 -9.97 6.58 2.39
CA ILE A 18 -9.31 5.49 3.12
C ILE A 18 -7.90 5.23 2.59
N VAL A 19 -7.66 5.38 1.27
CA VAL A 19 -6.31 5.19 0.69
C VAL A 19 -5.36 6.29 1.18
N SER A 20 -5.83 7.55 1.20
CA SER A 20 -5.05 8.66 1.75
C SER A 20 -4.81 8.51 3.25
N LEU A 21 -5.81 8.03 4.01
CA LEU A 21 -5.69 7.78 5.44
C LEU A 21 -4.73 6.61 5.73
N PHE A 22 -4.74 5.55 4.93
CA PHE A 22 -3.83 4.41 5.07
C PHE A 22 -2.39 4.81 4.71
N ALA A 23 -2.20 5.54 3.61
CA ALA A 23 -0.88 6.08 3.24
C ALA A 23 -0.32 7.04 4.32
N ALA A 24 -1.18 7.84 4.96
CA ALA A 24 -0.78 8.70 6.08
C ALA A 24 -0.49 7.89 7.36
N ALA A 25 -1.22 6.81 7.63
CA ALA A 25 -1.11 6.02 8.85
C ALA A 25 0.07 5.03 8.86
N THR A 26 0.57 4.59 7.68
CA THR A 26 1.68 3.63 7.60
C THR A 26 3.08 4.26 7.59
N CYS A 27 3.17 5.58 7.66
CA CYS A 27 4.41 6.33 7.44
C CYS A 27 4.89 7.01 8.74
N ASP A 28 5.33 6.22 9.72
CA ASP A 28 5.98 6.74 10.92
C ASP A 28 7.39 7.26 10.56
N VAL A 29 7.55 8.59 10.56
CA VAL A 29 8.80 9.28 10.22
C VAL A 29 9.64 9.46 11.48
N THR A 30 10.43 8.43 11.82
CA THR A 30 11.42 8.55 12.90
C THR A 30 12.81 8.16 12.43
N ALA A 31 13.44 9.05 11.66
CA ALA A 31 14.89 9.13 11.51
C ALA A 31 15.28 10.61 11.37
N LYS A 32 16.50 11.02 11.74
CA LYS A 32 16.99 12.40 11.52
C LYS A 32 16.95 12.70 10.03
N THR A 33 16.02 13.54 9.58
CA THR A 33 15.73 13.71 8.15
C THR A 33 15.67 15.15 7.69
N ASP A 34 15.87 15.33 6.39
CA ASP A 34 15.60 16.56 5.65
C ASP A 34 14.09 16.62 5.37
N ALA A 35 13.39 17.49 6.10
CA ALA A 35 11.93 17.61 6.07
C ALA A 35 11.37 17.83 4.64
N TYR A 36 12.16 18.39 3.73
CA TYR A 36 11.76 18.54 2.33
C TYR A 36 11.65 17.18 1.63
N PHE A 37 12.67 16.34 1.74
CA PHE A 37 12.68 15.03 1.07
C PHE A 37 11.69 14.05 1.67
N ASP A 38 11.43 14.13 2.98
CA ASP A 38 10.42 13.29 3.62
C ASP A 38 9.01 13.62 3.15
N SER A 39 8.66 14.91 3.13
CA SER A 39 7.34 15.33 2.66
C SER A 39 7.14 14.98 1.18
N ALA A 40 8.17 15.19 0.35
CA ALA A 40 8.13 14.79 -1.06
C ALA A 40 8.03 13.27 -1.23
N ALA A 41 8.74 12.49 -0.41
CA ALA A 41 8.71 11.02 -0.42
C ALA A 41 7.37 10.46 0.03
N GLN A 42 6.73 11.04 1.05
CA GLN A 42 5.38 10.68 1.48
C GLN A 42 4.36 10.95 0.37
N THR A 43 4.47 12.10 -0.27
CA THR A 43 3.60 12.49 -1.39
C THR A 43 3.76 11.51 -2.56
N LEU A 44 4.99 11.23 -2.98
CA LEU A 44 5.29 10.23 -4.01
C LEU A 44 4.78 8.83 -3.62
N GLY A 45 5.07 8.39 -2.39
CA GLY A 45 4.65 7.08 -1.88
C GLY A 45 3.13 6.90 -1.90
N ALA A 46 2.38 7.91 -1.44
CA ALA A 46 0.92 7.91 -1.49
C ALA A 46 0.40 7.83 -2.93
N ALA A 47 1.00 8.57 -3.86
CA ALA A 47 0.61 8.55 -5.27
C ALA A 47 0.89 7.19 -5.93
N LEU A 48 2.04 6.56 -5.66
CA LEU A 48 2.37 5.22 -6.16
C LEU A 48 1.42 4.15 -5.62
N LEU A 49 1.06 4.20 -4.33
CA LEU A 49 0.07 3.30 -3.74
C LEU A 49 -1.32 3.47 -4.39
N LEU A 50 -1.72 4.73 -4.64
CA LEU A 50 -2.97 5.01 -5.33
C LEU A 50 -2.94 4.49 -6.78
N ALA A 51 -1.82 4.66 -7.49
CA ALA A 51 -1.65 4.13 -8.84
C ALA A 51 -1.83 2.61 -8.85
N ALA A 52 -1.26 1.90 -7.88
CA ALA A 52 -1.41 0.45 -7.79
C ALA A 52 -2.86 0.03 -7.50
N ALA A 53 -3.53 0.71 -6.57
CA ALA A 53 -4.93 0.44 -6.25
C ALA A 53 -5.88 0.69 -7.45
N LYS A 54 -5.58 1.68 -8.30
CA LYS A 54 -6.38 2.01 -9.47
C LYS A 54 -6.06 1.15 -10.69
N GLY A 55 -4.80 0.75 -10.84
CA GLY A 55 -4.32 -0.09 -11.93
C GLY A 55 -4.39 -1.60 -11.67
N GLU A 56 -5.01 -2.01 -10.56
CA GLU A 56 -5.06 -3.41 -10.12
C GLU A 56 -3.66 -4.05 -10.07
N ARG A 57 -2.68 -3.26 -9.60
CA ARG A 57 -1.28 -3.70 -9.44
C ARG A 57 -1.00 -4.14 -8.03
N SER A 58 0.04 -4.97 -7.90
CA SER A 58 0.47 -5.51 -6.63
C SER A 58 1.38 -4.54 -5.89
N MET A 59 1.62 -4.80 -4.60
CA MET A 59 2.64 -4.08 -3.82
C MET A 59 4.06 -4.29 -4.38
N LEU A 60 4.31 -5.34 -5.17
CA LEU A 60 5.58 -5.55 -5.85
C LEU A 60 5.80 -4.53 -6.99
N ASP A 61 4.72 -4.08 -7.64
CA ASP A 61 4.81 -3.05 -8.67
C ASP A 61 5.16 -1.69 -8.06
N VAL A 62 4.57 -1.34 -6.91
CA VAL A 62 4.96 -0.16 -6.11
C VAL A 62 6.43 -0.21 -5.75
N HIS A 63 6.90 -1.39 -5.32
CA HIS A 63 8.29 -1.63 -4.99
C HIS A 63 9.24 -1.50 -6.18
N ARG A 64 8.76 -1.79 -7.39
CA ARG A 64 9.49 -1.61 -8.64
C ARG A 64 9.55 -0.13 -9.03
N TRP A 65 8.41 0.55 -9.03
CA TRP A 65 8.29 1.96 -9.43
C TRP A 65 9.14 2.90 -8.57
N VAL A 66 9.21 2.67 -7.25
CA VAL A 66 10.07 3.50 -6.37
C VAL A 66 11.56 3.37 -6.67
N ARG A 67 11.99 2.34 -7.42
CA ARG A 67 13.38 2.15 -7.84
C ARG A 67 13.64 2.45 -9.31
N GLN A 68 12.59 2.75 -10.05
CA GLN A 68 12.65 3.04 -11.49
C GLN A 68 12.03 4.40 -11.72
N PRO A 69 12.73 5.51 -11.40
CA PRO A 69 12.18 6.85 -11.54
C PRO A 69 11.71 7.18 -12.95
N ASP A 70 12.29 6.54 -13.97
CA ASP A 70 11.94 6.76 -15.37
C ASP A 70 10.71 5.96 -15.85
N ASP A 71 10.17 5.06 -15.01
CA ASP A 71 8.93 4.32 -15.32
C ASP A 71 7.72 5.28 -15.26
N ARG A 72 6.97 5.34 -16.36
CA ARG A 72 5.78 6.20 -16.51
C ARG A 72 4.48 5.46 -16.21
N GLU A 73 4.52 4.13 -16.04
CA GLU A 73 3.31 3.36 -15.72
C GLU A 73 2.48 3.94 -14.57
N PRO A 74 3.04 4.35 -13.40
CA PRO A 74 2.22 4.88 -12.32
C PRO A 74 1.52 6.19 -12.70
N GLU A 75 2.18 7.07 -13.47
CA GLU A 75 1.60 8.31 -14.01
C GLU A 75 0.43 7.98 -14.96
N ASP A 76 0.65 7.06 -15.91
CA ASP A 76 -0.35 6.66 -16.90
C ASP A 76 -1.59 6.00 -16.27
N LEU A 77 -1.39 5.16 -15.24
CA LEU A 77 -2.48 4.53 -14.48
C LEU A 77 -3.35 5.56 -13.75
N LEU A 78 -2.72 6.59 -13.17
CA LEU A 78 -3.43 7.66 -12.46
C LEU A 78 -4.23 8.54 -13.43
N ILE A 79 -3.66 8.86 -14.60
CA ILE A 79 -4.36 9.59 -15.68
C ILE A 79 -5.57 8.79 -16.15
N ALA A 80 -5.39 7.49 -16.44
CA ALA A 80 -6.48 6.62 -16.87
C ALA A 80 -7.62 6.51 -15.82
N ALA A 81 -7.27 6.64 -14.55
CA ALA A 81 -8.21 6.62 -13.43
C ALA A 81 -8.84 7.99 -13.09
N GLY A 82 -8.43 9.08 -13.75
CA GLY A 82 -8.89 10.45 -13.49
C GLY A 82 -8.39 11.03 -12.16
N GLU A 83 -7.25 10.57 -11.65
CA GLU A 83 -6.63 11.05 -10.40
C GLU A 83 -5.53 12.08 -10.72
N ASP A 84 -5.91 13.21 -11.33
CA ASP A 84 -4.99 14.22 -11.88
C ASP A 84 -3.97 14.75 -10.85
N SER A 85 -4.41 15.04 -9.62
CA SER A 85 -3.51 15.54 -8.56
C SER A 85 -2.38 14.56 -8.26
N ALA A 86 -2.72 13.27 -8.12
CA ALA A 86 -1.72 12.25 -7.83
C ALA A 86 -0.81 12.00 -9.04
N SER A 87 -1.34 12.12 -10.27
CA SER A 87 -0.52 12.07 -11.48
C SER A 87 0.53 13.18 -11.50
N VAL A 88 0.14 14.41 -11.14
CA VAL A 88 1.06 15.56 -11.02
C VAL A 88 2.10 15.32 -9.94
N ASP A 89 1.74 14.69 -8.82
CA ASP A 89 2.69 14.36 -7.76
C ASP A 89 3.80 13.41 -8.25
N VAL A 90 3.44 12.36 -9.01
CA VAL A 90 4.40 11.43 -9.63
C VAL A 90 5.26 12.15 -10.67
N GLU A 91 4.64 12.91 -11.57
CA GLU A 91 5.33 13.64 -12.63
C GLU A 91 6.33 14.68 -12.05
N SER A 92 5.90 15.44 -11.04
CA SER A 92 6.71 16.45 -10.36
C SER A 92 7.95 15.84 -9.71
N ALA A 93 7.84 14.66 -9.11
CA ALA A 93 8.98 13.93 -8.55
C ALA A 93 9.92 13.42 -9.66
N ARG A 94 9.36 12.83 -10.72
CA ARG A 94 10.11 12.25 -11.85
C ARG A 94 10.88 13.28 -12.67
N THR A 95 10.34 14.49 -12.81
CA THR A 95 10.89 15.56 -13.66
C THR A 95 11.85 16.50 -12.92
N LYS A 96 12.11 16.29 -11.61
CA LYS A 96 13.14 17.04 -10.88
C LYS A 96 14.53 16.83 -11.49
N THR A 97 15.45 17.72 -11.12
CA THR A 97 16.88 17.53 -11.42
C THR A 97 17.35 16.17 -10.89
N PRO A 98 18.30 15.48 -11.56
CA PRO A 98 18.72 14.13 -11.16
C PRO A 98 19.04 14.02 -9.68
N LYS A 99 19.79 14.98 -9.13
CA LYS A 99 20.14 15.02 -7.70
C LYS A 99 18.93 15.12 -6.77
N GLN A 100 17.95 15.96 -7.11
CA GLN A 100 16.74 16.10 -6.27
C GLN A 100 15.83 14.90 -6.42
N ARG A 101 15.68 14.37 -7.64
CA ARG A 101 14.93 13.15 -7.91
C ARG A 101 15.49 11.98 -7.13
N ASP A 102 16.79 11.75 -7.18
CA ASP A 102 17.45 10.67 -6.44
C ASP A 102 17.23 10.81 -4.93
N GLY A 103 17.24 12.05 -4.40
CA GLY A 103 16.91 12.32 -3.00
C GLY A 103 15.47 11.95 -2.63
N ILE A 104 14.50 12.34 -3.45
CA ILE A 104 13.07 12.03 -3.22
C ILE A 104 12.81 10.52 -3.31
N TYR A 105 13.29 9.87 -4.37
CA TYR A 105 13.10 8.44 -4.58
C TYR A 105 13.87 7.59 -3.54
N GLY A 106 15.06 8.03 -3.12
CA GLY A 106 15.80 7.37 -2.03
C GLY A 106 15.07 7.46 -0.68
N SER A 107 14.50 8.62 -0.35
CA SER A 107 13.65 8.75 0.85
C SER A 107 12.37 7.92 0.73
N ALA A 108 11.75 7.84 -0.45
CA ALA A 108 10.58 7.00 -0.69
C ALA A 108 10.91 5.50 -0.60
N GLU A 109 12.09 5.06 -1.07
CA GLU A 109 12.53 3.68 -0.90
C GLU A 109 12.75 3.34 0.59
N ASN A 110 13.28 4.27 1.38
CA ASN A 110 13.41 4.09 2.83
C ASN A 110 12.04 4.00 3.51
N LEU A 111 11.10 4.86 3.13
CA LEU A 111 9.72 4.85 3.61
C LEU A 111 9.02 3.51 3.33
N LEU A 112 9.24 2.97 2.14
CA LEU A 112 8.65 1.70 1.68
C LEU A 112 9.57 0.49 1.90
N SER A 113 10.59 0.63 2.75
CA SER A 113 11.62 -0.40 2.95
C SER A 113 11.08 -1.73 3.46
N TRP A 114 9.95 -1.71 4.16
CA TRP A 114 9.25 -2.90 4.65
C TRP A 114 8.81 -3.83 3.51
N LEU A 115 8.59 -3.31 2.30
CA LEU A 115 8.28 -4.12 1.10
C LEU A 115 9.42 -5.06 0.68
N ARG A 116 10.65 -4.83 1.19
CA ARG A 116 11.78 -5.73 0.96
C ARG A 116 11.74 -6.99 1.81
N ASN A 117 10.85 -7.07 2.81
CA ASN A 117 10.81 -8.23 3.68
C ASN A 117 10.14 -9.41 2.94
N PRO A 118 10.89 -10.47 2.57
CA PRO A 118 10.32 -11.60 1.85
C PRO A 118 9.25 -12.34 2.66
N SER A 119 9.30 -12.23 3.99
CA SER A 119 8.30 -12.81 4.88
C SER A 119 6.93 -12.13 4.75
N LEU A 120 6.87 -10.90 4.22
CA LEU A 120 5.62 -10.19 3.97
C LEU A 120 5.04 -10.47 2.58
N ILE A 121 5.83 -10.98 1.64
CA ILE A 121 5.38 -11.24 0.25
C ILE A 121 4.12 -12.12 0.21
N PRO A 122 4.01 -13.24 0.96
CA PRO A 122 2.80 -14.06 0.97
C PRO A 122 1.56 -13.33 1.52
N TRP A 123 1.75 -12.27 2.31
CA TRP A 123 0.67 -11.52 2.95
C TRP A 123 0.17 -10.34 2.10
N ILE A 124 1.01 -9.84 1.19
CA ILE A 124 0.70 -8.69 0.32
C ILE A 124 0.43 -9.09 -1.14
N THR A 125 0.67 -10.35 -1.49
CA THR A 125 0.39 -10.91 -2.81
C THR A 125 -0.89 -11.73 -2.73
N PRO A 126 -1.96 -11.36 -3.46
CA PRO A 126 -3.17 -12.16 -3.48
C PRO A 126 -2.89 -13.58 -4.00
N ASP A 127 -3.41 -14.59 -3.31
CA ASP A 127 -3.39 -16.00 -3.71
C ASP A 127 -4.83 -16.50 -3.77
N GLU A 128 -5.14 -17.32 -4.79
CA GLU A 128 -6.51 -17.77 -5.11
C GLU A 128 -7.21 -18.49 -3.94
N GLY A 129 -6.45 -19.02 -2.98
CA GLY A 129 -6.98 -19.71 -1.79
C GLY A 129 -7.40 -18.77 -0.65
N TRP A 130 -7.11 -17.47 -0.72
CA TRP A 130 -7.33 -16.54 0.39
C TRP A 130 -8.66 -15.81 0.25
N VAL A 131 -9.40 -15.74 1.36
CA VAL A 131 -10.61 -14.92 1.43
C VAL A 131 -10.20 -13.48 1.77
N GLU A 132 -10.51 -12.55 0.88
CA GLU A 132 -10.32 -11.13 1.13
C GLU A 132 -11.18 -10.68 2.32
N PHE A 133 -10.55 -10.01 3.29
CA PHE A 133 -11.25 -9.39 4.39
C PHE A 133 -11.99 -8.14 3.91
N SER A 134 -13.32 -8.07 4.12
CA SER A 134 -14.12 -6.87 3.83
C SER A 134 -14.44 -6.10 5.12
N PRO A 135 -13.83 -4.91 5.33
CA PRO A 135 -14.14 -4.06 6.47
C PRO A 135 -15.62 -3.67 6.53
N GLU A 136 -16.23 -3.38 5.38
CA GLU A 136 -17.64 -2.97 5.31
C GLU A 136 -18.59 -4.09 5.73
N ARG A 137 -18.24 -5.34 5.45
CA ARG A 137 -19.00 -6.50 5.92
C ARG A 137 -18.83 -6.70 7.42
N CYS A 138 -17.60 -6.59 7.93
CA CYS A 138 -17.28 -6.75 9.34
C CYS A 138 -17.98 -5.69 10.22
N VAL A 139 -17.96 -4.41 9.81
CA VAL A 139 -18.63 -3.32 10.56
C VAL A 139 -20.16 -3.49 10.61
N ARG A 140 -20.74 -4.19 9.64
CA ARG A 140 -22.19 -4.46 9.58
C ARG A 140 -22.58 -5.79 10.23
N SER A 141 -21.62 -6.62 10.63
CA SER A 141 -21.87 -7.88 11.30
C SER A 141 -21.77 -7.73 12.82
N THR A 142 -21.94 -8.84 13.53
CA THR A 142 -21.67 -8.94 14.96
C THR A 142 -20.28 -9.53 15.24
N ASP A 143 -19.43 -9.60 14.22
CA ASP A 143 -18.09 -10.16 14.34
C ASP A 143 -17.16 -9.14 15.02
N THR A 144 -16.18 -9.64 15.78
CA THR A 144 -15.19 -8.81 16.47
C THR A 144 -13.82 -8.95 15.79
N LEU A 145 -13.25 -7.85 15.33
CA LEU A 145 -11.88 -7.81 14.80
C LEU A 145 -10.87 -7.64 15.94
N HIS A 146 -10.07 -8.67 16.20
CA HIS A 146 -8.95 -8.62 17.14
C HIS A 146 -7.65 -8.31 16.39
N LEU A 147 -7.08 -7.12 16.60
CA LEU A 147 -5.76 -6.76 16.08
C LEU A 147 -4.69 -7.16 17.10
N LEU A 148 -3.91 -8.18 16.76
CA LEU A 148 -2.80 -8.66 17.58
C LEU A 148 -1.49 -8.15 17.00
N SER A 149 -0.72 -7.41 17.79
CA SER A 149 0.64 -7.00 17.46
C SER A 149 1.61 -7.65 18.43
N THR A 150 2.68 -8.24 17.92
CA THR A 150 3.80 -8.70 18.72
C THR A 150 4.82 -7.56 18.81
N GLU A 151 5.11 -7.06 20.01
CA GLU A 151 6.22 -6.13 20.20
C GLU A 151 7.57 -6.86 20.00
N GLY A 152 8.43 -6.34 19.12
CA GLY A 152 9.87 -6.66 19.07
C GLY A 152 10.34 -7.57 17.92
N PRO A 153 11.62 -7.43 17.49
CA PRO A 153 12.10 -7.89 16.19
C PRO A 153 12.22 -9.42 16.15
N GLY A 154 11.37 -10.05 15.32
CA GLY A 154 11.39 -11.50 15.04
C GLY A 154 10.20 -12.32 15.56
N GLY A 155 9.16 -11.69 16.09
CA GLY A 155 8.02 -12.39 16.70
C GLY A 155 6.95 -12.90 15.72
N LEU A 156 7.20 -13.99 14.99
CA LEU A 156 6.09 -14.88 14.62
C LEU A 156 5.70 -15.63 15.90
N ALA A 157 4.79 -15.06 16.69
CA ALA A 157 4.22 -15.77 17.83
C ALA A 157 3.38 -16.95 17.29
N ARG A 158 4.04 -18.10 17.20
CA ARG A 158 3.39 -19.41 17.15
C ARG A 158 2.43 -19.47 18.34
N VAL A 159 1.14 -19.29 18.06
CA VAL A 159 0.07 -19.60 19.01
C VAL A 159 0.12 -21.10 19.23
N CYS A 160 0.85 -21.50 20.27
CA CYS A 160 0.80 -22.83 20.84
C CYS A 160 -0.43 -22.82 21.78
N PRO A 161 -1.50 -23.58 21.51
CA PRO A 161 -2.62 -23.63 22.44
C PRO A 161 -2.17 -24.25 23.78
N PRO A 162 -2.50 -23.66 24.94
CA PRO A 162 -2.22 -24.27 26.22
C PRO A 162 -3.16 -25.48 26.46
N ARG A 163 -2.54 -26.66 26.32
CA ARG A 163 -2.50 -27.83 27.23
C ARG A 163 -3.78 -28.55 27.71
N PRO A 164 -3.65 -29.86 28.01
CA PRO A 164 -4.76 -30.78 28.23
C PRO A 164 -5.35 -30.67 29.64
N ARG A 165 -6.52 -31.29 29.86
CA ARG A 165 -6.79 -32.15 31.03
C ARG A 165 -8.15 -32.88 30.95
N TRP A 166 -8.03 -34.20 31.12
CA TRP A 166 -9.03 -35.27 31.32
C TRP A 166 -9.80 -35.75 30.09
#